data_AF-A0A9W4X7J5-F1
#
_entry.id   AF-A0A9W4X7J5-F1
#
_cell.length_a   1.000
_cell.length_b   1.000
_cell.length_c   1.000
_cell.angle_alpha   90.00
_cell.angle_beta   90.00
_cell.angle_gamma   90.00
#
_symmetry.space_group_name_H-M   'P 1'
#
loop_
_entity.id
_entity.type
_entity.pdbx_description
1 polymer ?
#
loop_
_entity_poly.entity_id
_entity_poly.type
_entity_poly.pdbx_seq_one_letter_code
_entity_poly.pdbx_strand_id
1 'polypeptide(L)'
;QTTQIIFDGKILPKGDLVIENFPKLVAIAIPDHDEPERMSSLPKVQIRNCPQLKQVKIILFEVQNFSISDCPKVEKLDLRYNELTSLNISELVNLVDLDCSSNSLTTLDISHNLKLKVLECDDDLKPKIS
;
A
#
# COMPACT_ATOMS: atom_id res chain seq x y z
N GLN A 1 -14.80 14.05 -9.12
CA GLN A 1 -13.55 14.42 -9.82
C GLN A 1 -12.40 14.29 -8.83
N THR A 2 -12.08 13.08 -8.39
CA THR A 2 -11.12 12.87 -7.30
C THR A 2 -9.80 12.39 -7.89
N THR A 3 -8.76 13.21 -7.77
CA THR A 3 -7.40 12.88 -8.24
C THR A 3 -6.50 12.40 -7.09
N GLN A 4 -6.88 12.70 -5.85
CA GLN A 4 -6.17 12.26 -4.65
C GLN A 4 -7.17 11.90 -3.55
N ILE A 5 -6.85 10.88 -2.76
CA ILE A 5 -7.54 10.55 -1.51
C ILE A 5 -6.52 10.80 -0.40
N ILE A 6 -6.94 11.59 0.60
CA ILE A 6 -6.12 11.91 1.77
C ILE A 6 -6.83 11.37 2.99
N PHE A 7 -6.18 10.48 3.74
CA PHE A 7 -6.70 9.97 5.00
C PHE A 7 -6.25 10.88 6.13
N ASP A 8 -7.08 11.84 6.52
CA ASP A 8 -6.77 12.86 7.53
C ASP A 8 -6.99 12.40 8.98
N GLY A 9 -7.32 11.12 9.20
CA GLY A 9 -7.53 10.52 10.52
C GLY A 9 -8.79 11.01 11.25
N LYS A 10 -9.55 11.96 10.69
CA LYS A 10 -10.63 12.61 11.42
C LYS A 10 -11.90 11.78 11.49
N ILE A 11 -12.22 11.04 10.42
CA ILE A 11 -13.32 10.07 10.38
C ILE A 11 -13.00 9.03 9.30
N LEU A 12 -12.33 7.94 9.67
CA LEU A 12 -12.26 6.77 8.81
C LEU A 12 -13.27 5.73 9.27
N PRO A 13 -13.93 5.03 8.33
CA PRO A 13 -14.77 3.91 8.70
C PRO A 13 -13.94 2.90 9.47
N LYS A 14 -14.45 2.45 10.62
CA LYS A 14 -13.90 1.27 11.27
C LYS A 14 -14.27 0.05 10.41
N GLY A 15 -13.29 -0.79 10.08
CA GLY A 15 -13.50 -2.00 9.29
C GLY A 15 -12.90 -1.92 7.89
N ASP A 16 -13.48 -2.68 6.95
CA ASP A 16 -12.92 -2.84 5.61
C ASP A 16 -13.02 -1.56 4.78
N LEU A 17 -11.94 -1.23 4.07
CA LEU A 17 -11.92 -0.14 3.10
C LEU A 17 -11.82 -0.70 1.67
N VAL A 18 -12.72 -0.25 0.80
CA VAL A 18 -12.69 -0.57 -0.63
C VAL A 18 -12.60 0.73 -1.44
N ILE A 19 -11.52 0.87 -2.20
CA ILE A 19 -11.33 1.94 -3.18
C ILE A 19 -11.43 1.31 -4.56
N GLU A 20 -12.51 1.60 -5.28
CA GLU A 20 -12.74 1.01 -6.59
C GLU A 20 -13.27 2.01 -7.61
N ASN A 21 -12.91 1.79 -8.88
CA ASN A 21 -13.45 2.52 -10.03
C ASN A 21 -13.18 4.03 -9.97
N PHE A 22 -11.96 4.43 -9.60
CA PHE A 22 -11.50 5.81 -9.67
C PHE A 22 -10.54 6.01 -10.85
N PRO A 23 -11.05 6.22 -12.08
CA PRO A 23 -10.22 6.29 -13.30
C PRO A 23 -9.29 7.50 -13.37
N LYS A 24 -9.46 8.47 -12.47
CA LYS A 24 -8.63 9.69 -12.39
C LYS A 24 -7.80 9.79 -11.12
N LEU A 25 -7.90 8.81 -10.21
CA LEU A 25 -7.14 8.81 -8.96
C LEU A 25 -5.66 8.57 -9.27
N VAL A 26 -4.81 9.43 -8.74
CA VAL A 26 -3.35 9.42 -8.97
C VAL A 26 -2.60 9.06 -7.70
N ALA A 27 -3.09 9.46 -6.53
CA ALA A 27 -2.44 9.17 -5.26
C ALA A 27 -3.43 8.90 -4.13
N ILE A 28 -3.04 8.00 -3.24
CA ILE A 28 -3.64 7.79 -1.92
C ILE A 28 -2.56 8.14 -0.90
N ALA A 29 -2.83 9.09 -0.01
CA ALA A 29 -1.84 9.63 0.91
C ALA A 29 -2.40 9.84 2.32
N ILE A 30 -1.49 9.96 3.28
CA ILE A 30 -1.76 10.43 4.65
C ILE A 30 -1.06 11.78 4.79
N PRO A 31 -1.69 12.81 5.41
CA PRO A 31 -1.04 14.09 5.65
C PRO A 31 0.26 13.92 6.44
N ASP A 32 1.28 14.71 6.11
CA ASP A 32 2.59 14.70 6.78
C ASP A 32 2.57 15.35 8.18
N HIS A 33 1.43 15.34 8.88
CA HIS A 33 1.36 15.90 10.23
C HIS A 33 1.77 14.87 11.27
N ASP A 34 2.73 15.30 12.09
CA ASP A 34 3.32 14.62 13.24
C ASP A 34 2.32 13.72 13.97
N GLU A 35 2.70 12.44 14.04
CA GLU A 35 2.12 11.35 14.84
C GLU A 35 0.59 11.27 14.90
N PRO A 36 -0.03 10.28 14.23
CA PRO A 36 -1.42 9.99 14.50
C PRO A 36 -1.54 9.38 15.90
N GLU A 37 -2.36 10.03 16.74
CA GLU A 37 -3.20 9.31 17.68
C GLU A 37 -3.77 8.08 16.95
N ARG A 38 -3.52 6.86 17.45
CA ARG A 38 -3.86 5.55 16.83
C ARG A 38 -4.97 5.68 15.78
N MET A 39 -4.60 5.66 14.49
CA MET A 39 -5.59 5.78 13.43
C MET A 39 -6.59 4.63 13.51
N SER A 40 -7.76 4.82 12.91
CA SER A 40 -8.80 3.79 12.85
C SER A 40 -8.24 2.49 12.27
N SER A 41 -8.53 1.36 12.92
CA SER A 41 -8.18 0.04 12.38
C SER A 41 -8.89 -0.21 11.05
N LEU A 42 -8.11 -0.47 10.00
CA LEU A 42 -8.54 -0.89 8.67
C LEU A 42 -8.04 -2.32 8.42
N PRO A 43 -8.65 -3.34 9.06
CA PRO A 43 -8.14 -4.72 9.01
C PRO A 43 -7.99 -5.25 7.57
N LYS A 44 -8.73 -4.67 6.63
CA LYS A 44 -8.65 -4.97 5.21
C LYS A 44 -8.75 -3.73 4.35
N VAL A 45 -7.87 -3.65 3.36
CA VAL A 45 -7.87 -2.60 2.32
C VAL A 45 -7.82 -3.26 0.95
N GLN A 46 -8.79 -2.89 0.09
CA GLN A 46 -8.82 -3.33 -1.30
C GLN A 46 -8.82 -2.13 -2.24
N ILE A 47 -7.89 -2.12 -3.19
CA ILE A 47 -7.79 -1.10 -4.23
C ILE A 47 -7.92 -1.79 -5.59
N ARG A 48 -8.89 -1.38 -6.41
CA ARG A 48 -9.07 -1.94 -7.76
C ARG A 48 -9.53 -0.91 -8.78
N ASN A 49 -9.27 -1.16 -10.05
CA ASN A 49 -9.73 -0.33 -11.18
C ASN A 49 -9.34 1.15 -11.03
N CYS A 50 -8.09 1.42 -10.65
CA CYS A 50 -7.53 2.78 -10.56
C CYS A 50 -6.38 2.94 -11.57
N PRO A 51 -6.66 3.03 -12.88
CA PRO A 51 -5.65 2.96 -13.96
C PRO A 51 -4.63 4.10 -14.00
N GLN A 52 -4.85 5.18 -13.26
CA GLN A 52 -3.92 6.31 -13.16
C GLN A 52 -3.20 6.39 -11.82
N LEU A 53 -3.45 5.44 -10.91
CA LEU A 53 -2.87 5.43 -9.58
C LEU A 53 -1.38 5.17 -9.67
N LYS A 54 -0.60 6.06 -9.09
CA LYS A 54 0.87 6.02 -9.09
C LYS A 54 1.47 5.79 -7.71
N GLN A 55 0.82 6.32 -6.69
CA GLN A 55 1.34 6.32 -5.33
C GLN A 55 0.26 5.90 -4.35
N VAL A 56 0.61 4.96 -3.47
CA VAL A 56 -0.24 4.51 -2.37
C VAL A 56 0.58 4.58 -1.09
N LYS A 57 0.09 5.35 -0.11
CA LYS A 57 0.65 5.46 1.23
C LYS A 57 -0.46 5.15 2.24
N ILE A 58 -0.35 4.00 2.90
CA ILE A 58 -1.30 3.50 3.90
C ILE A 58 -0.48 2.96 5.06
N ILE A 59 -0.34 3.77 6.11
CA ILE A 59 0.62 3.59 7.20
C ILE A 59 -0.15 3.73 8.52
N LEU A 60 0.20 2.94 9.54
CA LEU A 60 -0.37 3.04 10.90
C LEU A 60 -1.89 2.76 10.96
N PHE A 61 -2.38 1.84 10.12
CA PHE A 61 -3.81 1.50 10.03
C PHE A 61 -4.15 0.09 10.52
N GLU A 62 -3.20 -0.62 11.14
CA GLU A 62 -3.38 -2.01 11.59
C GLU A 62 -3.87 -2.93 10.42
N VAL A 63 -3.43 -2.65 9.18
CA VAL A 63 -3.89 -3.41 8.01
C VAL A 63 -3.31 -4.82 8.04
N GLN A 64 -4.18 -5.83 8.00
CA GLN A 64 -3.79 -7.24 7.95
C GLN A 64 -3.93 -7.82 6.54
N ASN A 65 -4.92 -7.33 5.79
CA ASN A 65 -5.25 -7.84 4.46
C ASN A 65 -5.24 -6.70 3.43
N PHE A 66 -4.14 -6.57 2.69
CA PHE A 66 -4.04 -5.61 1.60
C PHE A 66 -4.13 -6.32 0.24
N SER A 67 -4.94 -5.79 -0.67
CA SER A 67 -4.97 -6.25 -2.07
C SER A 67 -5.07 -5.07 -3.02
N ILE A 68 -4.27 -5.10 -4.08
CA ILE A 68 -4.30 -4.12 -5.16
C ILE A 68 -4.31 -4.83 -6.51
N SER A 69 -5.28 -4.50 -7.37
CA SER A 69 -5.41 -5.05 -8.73
C SER A 69 -5.80 -3.96 -9.71
N ASP A 70 -5.57 -4.18 -11.01
CA ASP A 70 -6.00 -3.27 -12.08
C ASP A 70 -5.50 -1.81 -11.88
N CYS A 71 -4.32 -1.67 -11.27
CA CYS A 71 -3.62 -0.41 -11.01
C CYS A 71 -2.24 -0.41 -11.69
N PRO A 72 -2.17 -0.50 -13.04
CA PRO A 72 -0.94 -0.80 -13.78
C PRO A 72 0.15 0.27 -13.68
N LYS A 73 -0.16 1.47 -13.17
CA LYS A 73 0.77 2.61 -13.11
C LYS A 73 1.37 2.85 -11.72
N VAL A 74 1.14 1.97 -10.75
CA VAL A 74 1.71 2.13 -9.41
C VAL A 74 3.23 2.06 -9.50
N GLU A 75 3.87 3.14 -9.06
CA GLU A 75 5.33 3.33 -9.04
C GLU A 75 5.85 3.32 -7.59
N LYS A 76 5.01 3.72 -6.62
CA LYS A 76 5.38 3.81 -5.21
C LYS A 76 4.30 3.19 -4.31
N LEU A 77 4.72 2.29 -3.43
CA LEU A 77 3.86 1.64 -2.46
C LEU A 77 4.51 1.70 -1.08
N ASP A 78 3.86 2.41 -0.17
CA ASP A 78 4.28 2.56 1.22
C ASP A 78 3.17 1.98 2.12
N LEU A 79 3.47 0.83 2.71
CA LEU A 79 2.60 0.04 3.58
C LEU A 79 3.24 -0.17 4.95
N ARG A 80 4.20 0.65 5.34
CA ARG A 80 4.92 0.45 6.59
C ARG A 80 4.03 0.63 7.82
N TYR A 81 4.47 0.12 8.96
CA TYR A 81 3.73 0.19 10.23
C TYR A 81 2.29 -0.33 10.11
N ASN A 82 2.12 -1.53 9.57
CA ASN A 82 0.86 -2.26 9.54
C ASN A 82 1.06 -3.67 10.12
N GLU A 83 0.09 -4.56 9.94
CA GLU A 83 0.09 -5.93 10.47
C GLU A 83 0.04 -6.97 9.34
N LEU A 84 0.62 -6.64 8.16
CA LEU A 84 0.55 -7.51 7.00
C LEU A 84 1.37 -8.78 7.25
N THR A 85 0.74 -9.94 7.01
CA THR A 85 1.40 -11.27 7.05
C THR A 85 1.72 -11.82 5.66
N SER A 86 1.10 -11.24 4.62
CA SER A 86 1.40 -11.52 3.23
C SER A 86 1.19 -10.25 2.38
N LEU A 87 1.93 -10.16 1.28
CA LEU A 87 1.82 -9.07 0.33
C LEU A 87 2.07 -9.62 -1.08
N ASN A 88 1.08 -9.49 -1.97
CA ASN A 88 1.22 -9.84 -3.38
C ASN A 88 1.34 -8.57 -4.22
N ILE A 89 2.49 -8.41 -4.88
CA ILE A 89 2.81 -7.28 -5.76
C ILE A 89 3.14 -7.71 -7.19
N SER A 90 2.84 -8.97 -7.55
CA SER A 90 3.23 -9.55 -8.85
C SER A 90 2.71 -8.78 -10.07
N GLU A 91 1.55 -8.12 -9.95
CA GLU A 91 0.98 -7.29 -11.01
C GLU A 91 1.57 -5.87 -11.08
N LEU A 92 2.32 -5.44 -10.05
CA LEU A 92 2.90 -4.10 -9.96
C LEU A 92 4.24 -4.01 -10.72
N VAL A 93 4.22 -4.35 -12.01
CA VAL A 93 5.42 -4.40 -12.88
C VAL A 93 6.12 -3.04 -13.07
N ASN A 94 5.43 -1.95 -12.73
CA ASN A 94 5.97 -0.58 -12.77
C ASN A 94 6.46 -0.07 -11.41
N LEU A 95 6.39 -0.89 -10.35
CA LEU A 95 6.83 -0.51 -9.02
C LEU A 95 8.32 -0.21 -9.02
N VAL A 96 8.69 0.96 -8.49
CA VAL A 96 10.07 1.45 -8.37
C VAL A 96 10.49 1.52 -6.91
N ASP A 97 9.54 1.75 -6.03
CA ASP A 97 9.76 2.03 -4.61
C ASP A 97 8.72 1.27 -3.77
N LEU A 98 9.20 0.41 -2.87
CA LEU A 98 8.38 -0.35 -1.93
C LEU A 98 8.94 -0.19 -0.51
N ASP A 99 8.12 0.36 0.38
CA ASP A 99 8.33 0.27 1.82
C ASP A 99 7.25 -0.62 2.42
N CYS A 100 7.66 -1.78 2.92
CA CYS A 100 6.83 -2.73 3.64
C CYS A 100 7.39 -3.05 5.03
N SER A 101 8.28 -2.19 5.55
CA SER A 101 8.88 -2.31 6.88
C SER A 101 7.84 -2.23 8.00
N SER A 102 8.18 -2.70 9.19
CA SER A 102 7.30 -2.75 10.35
C SER A 102 5.96 -3.42 10.02
N ASN A 103 6.04 -4.63 9.48
CA ASN A 103 4.92 -5.52 9.24
C ASN A 103 5.22 -6.88 9.90
N SER A 104 4.54 -7.95 9.47
CA SER A 104 4.80 -9.33 9.90
C SER A 104 5.02 -10.25 8.69
N LEU A 105 5.59 -9.68 7.62
CA LEU A 105 5.93 -10.40 6.41
C LEU A 105 7.17 -11.26 6.66
N THR A 106 7.13 -12.54 6.30
CA THR A 106 8.30 -13.44 6.37
C THR A 106 8.93 -13.70 5.01
N THR A 107 8.14 -13.53 3.94
CA THR A 107 8.57 -13.72 2.55
C THR A 107 7.90 -12.68 1.68
N LEU A 108 8.60 -12.24 0.63
CA LEU A 108 8.04 -11.38 -0.41
C LEU A 108 8.61 -11.80 -1.77
N ASP A 109 7.75 -12.16 -2.71
CA ASP A 109 8.17 -12.44 -4.08
C ASP A 109 8.22 -11.13 -4.88
N ILE A 110 9.43 -10.74 -5.27
CA ILE A 110 9.68 -9.54 -6.07
C ILE A 110 10.17 -9.88 -7.49
N SER A 111 10.09 -11.17 -7.90
CA SER A 111 10.63 -11.63 -9.18
C SER A 111 9.95 -11.00 -10.41
N HIS A 112 8.76 -10.45 -10.24
CA HIS A 112 7.98 -9.79 -11.29
C HIS A 112 8.16 -8.26 -11.29
N ASN A 113 8.77 -7.69 -10.25
CA ASN A 113 8.91 -6.26 -10.04
C ASN A 113 10.28 -5.77 -10.55
N LEU A 114 10.57 -6.05 -11.82
CA LEU A 114 11.90 -5.82 -12.44
C LEU A 114 12.36 -4.35 -12.45
N LYS A 115 11.45 -3.39 -12.19
CA LYS A 115 11.75 -1.96 -12.09
C LYS A 115 12.01 -1.48 -10.66
N LEU A 116 11.88 -2.36 -9.65
CA LEU A 116 12.08 -2.04 -8.25
C LEU A 116 13.54 -1.63 -8.02
N LYS A 117 13.74 -0.43 -7.45
CA LYS A 117 15.05 0.14 -7.14
C LYS A 117 15.27 0.31 -5.65
N VAL A 118 14.19 0.52 -4.92
CA VAL A 118 14.18 0.70 -3.46
C VAL A 118 13.23 -0.33 -2.88
N LEU A 119 13.74 -1.10 -1.93
CA LEU A 119 12.98 -2.04 -1.11
C LEU A 119 13.38 -1.80 0.34
N GLU A 120 12.45 -1.30 1.13
CA GLU A 120 12.55 -1.24 2.59
C GLU A 120 11.64 -2.34 3.17
N CYS A 121 12.24 -3.18 4.01
CA CYS A 121 11.57 -4.31 4.65
C CYS A 121 12.24 -4.64 5.98
N ASP A 122 11.58 -5.45 6.79
CA ASP A 122 12.15 -5.93 8.06
C ASP A 122 13.33 -6.88 7.82
N ASP A 123 14.29 -6.88 8.74
CA ASP A 123 15.52 -7.70 8.65
C ASP A 123 15.25 -9.19 8.51
N ASP A 124 14.12 -9.67 9.06
CA ASP A 124 13.70 -11.08 9.01
C ASP A 124 12.99 -11.46 7.70
N LEU A 125 12.63 -10.49 6.86
CA LEU A 125 12.00 -10.74 5.57
C LEU A 125 12.99 -11.41 4.62
N LYS A 126 12.54 -12.45 3.90
CA LYS A 126 13.30 -13.08 2.82
C LYS A 126 12.71 -12.71 1.45
N PRO A 127 13.29 -11.73 0.73
CA PRO A 127 12.90 -11.44 -0.65
C PRO A 127 13.26 -12.60 -1.58
N LYS A 128 12.34 -12.97 -2.45
CA LYS A 128 12.58 -13.92 -3.53
C LYS A 128 12.71 -13.14 -4.85
N ILE A 129 13.85 -13.27 -5.51
CA ILE A 129 14.25 -12.46 -6.67
C ILE A 129 14.24 -13.19 -8.02
N SER A 130 14.11 -14.53 -8.03
CA SER A 130 13.98 -15.38 -9.23
C SER A 130 13.80 -16.83 -8.82
#